data_AF-A6TSN8-F1
#
_entry.id   AF-A6TSN8-F1
#
_cell.length_a   1.000
_cell.length_b   1.000
_cell.length_c   1.000
_cell.angle_alpha   90.00
_cell.angle_beta   90.00
_cell.angle_gamma   90.00
#
_symmetry.space_group_name_H-M   'P 1'
#
loop_
_entity.id
_entity.type
_entity.pdbx_description
1 polymer ?
#
loop_
_entity_poly.entity_id
_entity_poly.type
_entity_poly.pdbx_seq_one_letter_code
_entity_poly.pdbx_strand_id
1 'polypeptide(L)'
;MIAKEVIGEGGNKMIEYEYLTDQIVVDMYEEIEESKIKIVENRFLGTVVENRDQFVDWLVYDYQWGAGGAYARGYLTSHREKLTEEEQKYIQNGLTSFLGLYEVTQMNDDEVTLKNIFTYEDFNMDKKWFQENVALYALVVARVVHGEGKPQFLNNRVFALPYQYKNILVGEILEVFELAKKSKPYLTYDLFLKSYLPEVIGKVDKMANYGETKEGLDLYQSIYIILDVKLVQKLFRESSFVQLEDDDSAEQIFSIVGEGEALAEIIVKGNHMEVECNSEEARNHIKSLLEDLAKPHLQHVKDEILSIDDLL
;
A
#
# COMPACT_ATOMS: atom_id res chain seq x y z
N MET A 1 -26.71 -27.63 -7.20
CA MET A 1 -28.07 -27.53 -7.76
C MET A 1 -28.19 -26.13 -8.35
N ILE A 2 -28.60 -26.05 -9.61
CA ILE A 2 -28.43 -24.94 -10.55
C ILE A 2 -29.08 -23.64 -10.06
N ALA A 3 -28.37 -22.52 -10.17
CA ALA A 3 -28.96 -21.21 -10.43
C ALA A 3 -28.32 -20.62 -11.69
N LYS A 4 -28.93 -20.96 -12.82
CA LYS A 4 -28.85 -20.22 -14.08
C LYS A 4 -29.88 -19.08 -14.00
N GLU A 5 -29.61 -18.06 -14.81
CA GLU A 5 -30.43 -16.89 -15.14
C GLU A 5 -30.16 -15.61 -14.31
N VAL A 6 -29.18 -14.83 -14.80
CA VAL A 6 -29.34 -13.38 -14.92
C VAL A 6 -28.93 -12.99 -16.34
N ILE A 7 -29.84 -13.17 -17.31
CA ILE A 7 -29.74 -12.50 -18.61
C ILE A 7 -30.53 -11.20 -18.49
N GLY A 8 -29.82 -10.11 -18.20
CA GLY A 8 -30.27 -8.76 -18.49
C GLY A 8 -29.66 -8.33 -19.82
N GLU A 9 -30.46 -7.88 -20.77
CA GLU A 9 -30.01 -7.32 -22.05
C GLU A 9 -29.09 -6.11 -21.76
N GLY A 10 -27.79 -6.24 -22.05
CA GLY A 10 -26.72 -5.32 -21.65
C GLY A 10 -25.89 -5.76 -20.42
N GLY A 11 -26.09 -6.99 -19.95
CA GLY A 11 -25.53 -7.56 -18.72
C GLY A 11 -24.01 -7.77 -18.74
N ASN A 12 -23.40 -7.31 -17.66
CA ASN A 12 -21.98 -7.22 -17.39
C ASN A 12 -21.30 -8.61 -17.39
N LYS A 13 -20.60 -9.01 -18.49
CA LYS A 13 -19.66 -10.17 -18.52
C LYS A 13 -18.69 -10.22 -17.32
N MET A 14 -18.52 -9.07 -16.67
CA MET A 14 -17.70 -8.81 -15.50
C MET A 14 -18.09 -9.62 -14.25
N ILE A 15 -19.38 -9.86 -14.02
CA ILE A 15 -19.86 -10.65 -12.87
C ILE A 15 -19.53 -12.14 -13.08
N GLU A 16 -19.35 -12.60 -14.32
CA GLU A 16 -19.05 -14.01 -14.62
C GLU A 16 -17.60 -14.41 -14.28
N TYR A 17 -16.64 -13.48 -14.26
CA TYR A 17 -15.22 -13.80 -14.02
C TYR A 17 -14.82 -13.85 -12.54
N GLU A 18 -15.52 -13.09 -11.68
CA GLU A 18 -15.36 -13.18 -10.21
C GLU A 18 -15.61 -14.61 -9.72
N TYR A 19 -16.68 -15.23 -10.26
CA TYR A 19 -16.99 -16.63 -9.99
C TYR A 19 -15.87 -17.58 -10.40
N LEU A 20 -15.00 -17.23 -11.36
CA LEU A 20 -13.96 -18.13 -11.82
C LEU A 20 -12.80 -18.22 -10.80
N THR A 21 -12.38 -17.11 -10.21
CA THR A 21 -11.37 -17.16 -9.14
C THR A 21 -11.93 -17.89 -7.92
N ASP A 22 -13.17 -17.60 -7.52
CA ASP A 22 -13.83 -18.31 -6.43
C ASP A 22 -14.00 -19.81 -6.72
N GLN A 23 -14.32 -20.19 -7.97
CA GLN A 23 -14.38 -21.60 -8.37
C GLN A 23 -13.03 -22.30 -8.26
N ILE A 24 -11.93 -21.63 -8.63
CA ILE A 24 -10.57 -22.18 -8.49
C ILE A 24 -10.22 -22.34 -7.01
N VAL A 25 -10.61 -21.38 -6.17
CA VAL A 25 -10.46 -21.49 -4.71
C VAL A 25 -11.26 -22.68 -4.20
N VAL A 26 -12.55 -22.80 -4.51
CA VAL A 26 -13.38 -23.93 -4.06
C VAL A 26 -12.79 -25.26 -4.51
N ASP A 27 -12.40 -25.40 -5.78
CA ASP A 27 -11.75 -26.59 -6.33
C ASP A 27 -10.47 -26.95 -5.57
N MET A 28 -9.64 -25.94 -5.23
CA MET A 28 -8.44 -26.12 -4.41
C MET A 28 -8.78 -26.69 -3.03
N TYR A 29 -9.84 -26.20 -2.38
CA TYR A 29 -10.24 -26.66 -1.06
C TYR A 29 -10.92 -28.04 -1.08
N GLU A 30 -11.53 -28.44 -2.21
CA GLU A 30 -12.15 -29.75 -2.38
C GLU A 30 -11.14 -30.86 -2.73
N GLU A 31 -10.14 -30.56 -3.57
CA GLU A 31 -9.15 -31.54 -4.06
C GLU A 31 -8.01 -31.80 -3.07
N ILE A 32 -7.70 -30.83 -2.21
CA ILE A 32 -6.54 -30.91 -1.32
C ILE A 32 -6.97 -31.34 0.09
N GLU A 33 -6.24 -32.29 0.67
CA GLU A 33 -6.40 -32.65 2.08
C GLU A 33 -6.33 -31.42 3.00
N GLU A 34 -7.34 -31.23 3.85
CA GLU A 34 -7.49 -30.09 4.77
C GLU A 34 -6.23 -29.79 5.58
N SER A 35 -5.52 -30.83 6.03
CA SER A 35 -4.27 -30.71 6.79
C SER A 35 -3.15 -30.03 5.98
N LYS A 36 -3.09 -30.26 4.67
CA LYS A 36 -2.12 -29.63 3.77
C LYS A 36 -2.52 -28.20 3.44
N ILE A 37 -3.81 -27.93 3.23
CA ILE A 37 -4.33 -26.57 3.03
C ILE A 37 -3.97 -25.70 4.24
N LYS A 38 -4.21 -26.16 5.46
CA LYS A 38 -3.86 -25.43 6.68
C LYS A 38 -2.38 -25.11 6.78
N ILE A 39 -1.50 -25.99 6.31
CA ILE A 39 -0.05 -25.71 6.26
C ILE A 39 0.24 -24.58 5.27
N VAL A 40 -0.43 -24.59 4.11
CA VAL A 40 -0.29 -23.55 3.08
C VAL A 40 -0.81 -22.21 3.57
N GLU A 41 -2.03 -22.17 4.11
CA GLU A 41 -2.61 -20.97 4.71
C GLU A 41 -1.73 -20.42 5.81
N ASN A 42 -1.28 -21.25 6.76
CA ASN A 42 -0.40 -20.77 7.83
C ASN A 42 0.94 -20.26 7.31
N ARG A 43 1.46 -20.83 6.21
CA ARG A 43 2.71 -20.36 5.62
C ARG A 43 2.54 -19.03 4.88
N PHE A 44 1.40 -18.81 4.23
CA PHE A 44 1.18 -17.68 3.35
C PHE A 44 0.43 -16.53 4.03
N LEU A 45 -0.56 -16.86 4.85
CA LEU A 45 -1.39 -15.94 5.64
C LEU A 45 -1.03 -15.96 7.13
N GLY A 46 0.04 -16.63 7.54
CA GLY A 46 0.48 -16.64 8.94
C GLY A 46 0.87 -15.26 9.47
N THR A 47 1.23 -14.36 8.57
CA THR A 47 1.55 -12.94 8.82
C THR A 47 0.31 -12.03 8.77
N VAL A 48 -0.83 -12.56 8.32
CA VAL A 48 -2.11 -11.85 8.20
C VAL A 48 -3.02 -12.29 9.34
N VAL A 49 -3.50 -11.33 10.14
CA VAL A 49 -4.28 -11.58 11.34
C VAL A 49 -5.77 -11.43 11.06
N GLU A 50 -6.20 -10.32 10.45
CA GLU A 50 -7.62 -9.97 10.35
C GLU A 50 -8.17 -10.08 8.92
N ASN A 51 -7.40 -9.63 7.92
CA ASN A 51 -7.88 -9.57 6.53
C ASN A 51 -7.60 -10.84 5.72
N ARG A 52 -7.60 -12.01 6.38
CA ARG A 52 -7.23 -13.29 5.74
C ARG A 52 -8.07 -13.60 4.51
N ASP A 53 -9.38 -13.44 4.62
CA ASP A 53 -10.33 -13.73 3.55
C ASP A 53 -10.07 -12.86 2.31
N GLN A 54 -9.52 -11.66 2.47
CA GLN A 54 -9.23 -10.78 1.34
C GLN A 54 -8.06 -11.28 0.47
N PHE A 55 -7.19 -12.12 1.04
CA PHE A 55 -5.96 -12.59 0.39
C PHE A 55 -6.01 -14.06 -0.03
N VAL A 56 -7.08 -14.79 0.31
CA VAL A 56 -7.25 -16.21 -0.05
C VAL A 56 -7.13 -16.42 -1.56
N ASP A 57 -7.70 -15.52 -2.37
CA ASP A 57 -7.66 -15.64 -3.82
C ASP A 57 -6.25 -15.52 -4.40
N TRP A 58 -5.31 -14.95 -3.65
CA TRP A 58 -3.93 -14.83 -4.11
C TRP A 58 -3.16 -16.14 -3.94
N LEU A 59 -3.59 -17.00 -3.02
CA LEU A 59 -3.02 -18.35 -2.85
C LEU A 59 -3.04 -19.13 -4.16
N VAL A 60 -4.16 -19.08 -4.89
CA VAL A 60 -4.31 -19.90 -6.10
C VAL A 60 -3.37 -19.47 -7.24
N TYR A 61 -2.96 -18.20 -7.29
CA TYR A 61 -2.10 -17.67 -8.35
C TYR A 61 -0.61 -17.63 -8.00
N ASP A 62 -0.25 -17.52 -6.72
CA ASP A 62 1.14 -17.28 -6.31
C ASP A 62 1.73 -18.38 -5.44
N TYR A 63 0.91 -19.11 -4.69
CA TYR A 63 1.44 -20.16 -3.84
C TYR A 63 1.91 -21.36 -4.68
N GLN A 64 3.20 -21.70 -4.56
CA GLN A 64 3.76 -22.84 -5.27
C GLN A 64 3.38 -24.16 -4.58
N TRP A 65 2.54 -24.95 -5.26
CA TRP A 65 2.12 -26.27 -4.80
C TRP A 65 3.10 -27.34 -5.29
N GLY A 66 3.96 -27.82 -4.38
CA GLY A 66 4.96 -28.85 -4.69
C GLY A 66 5.88 -28.45 -5.85
N ALA A 67 6.18 -29.40 -6.75
CA ALA A 67 7.03 -29.14 -7.92
C ALA A 67 6.27 -28.54 -9.13
N GLY A 68 4.94 -28.35 -9.02
CA GLY A 68 4.05 -28.05 -10.17
C GLY A 68 3.79 -26.56 -10.45
N GLY A 69 4.21 -25.65 -9.56
CA GLY A 69 3.91 -24.23 -9.66
C GLY A 69 2.58 -23.85 -8.97
N ALA A 70 1.99 -22.71 -9.37
CA ALA A 70 0.75 -22.21 -8.77
C ALA A 70 -0.46 -23.12 -9.04
N TYR A 71 -1.41 -23.20 -8.08
CA TYR A 71 -2.60 -24.06 -8.21
C TYR A 71 -3.41 -23.75 -9.47
N ALA A 72 -3.64 -22.46 -9.76
CA ALA A 72 -4.38 -21.99 -10.93
C ALA A 72 -3.77 -22.48 -12.26
N ARG A 73 -2.47 -22.78 -12.31
CA ARG A 73 -1.82 -23.39 -13.49
C ARG A 73 -2.23 -24.86 -13.66
N GLY A 74 -2.28 -25.60 -12.55
CA GLY A 74 -2.79 -26.97 -12.53
C GLY A 74 -4.26 -27.01 -12.96
N TYR A 75 -5.08 -26.12 -12.39
CA TYR A 75 -6.47 -25.95 -12.75
C TYR A 75 -6.65 -25.69 -14.25
N LEU A 76 -5.95 -24.71 -14.81
CA LEU A 76 -5.99 -24.38 -16.23
C LEU A 76 -5.62 -25.58 -17.12
N THR A 77 -4.65 -26.40 -16.68
CA THR A 77 -4.20 -27.57 -17.42
C THR A 77 -5.24 -28.69 -17.40
N SER A 78 -5.80 -28.99 -16.22
CA SER A 78 -6.77 -30.07 -16.02
C SER A 78 -8.17 -29.76 -16.58
N HIS A 79 -8.55 -28.48 -16.62
CA HIS A 79 -9.89 -28.03 -17.01
C HIS A 79 -9.92 -27.37 -18.39
N ARG A 80 -8.82 -27.37 -19.14
CA ARG A 80 -8.67 -26.62 -20.40
C ARG A 80 -9.81 -26.82 -21.40
N GLU A 81 -10.30 -28.05 -21.56
CA GLU A 81 -11.37 -28.37 -22.52
C GLU A 81 -12.76 -27.88 -22.08
N LYS A 82 -12.95 -27.63 -20.78
CA LYS A 82 -14.21 -27.15 -20.20
C LYS A 82 -14.27 -25.63 -20.12
N LEU A 83 -13.11 -24.98 -20.13
CA LEU A 83 -12.97 -23.52 -20.06
C LEU A 83 -13.07 -22.91 -21.47
N THR A 84 -13.82 -21.84 -21.59
CA THR A 84 -13.83 -20.97 -22.76
C THR A 84 -12.47 -20.28 -22.96
N GLU A 85 -12.20 -19.76 -24.15
CA GLU A 85 -10.96 -19.02 -24.43
C GLU A 85 -10.81 -17.78 -23.53
N GLU A 86 -11.92 -17.08 -23.25
CA GLU A 86 -11.90 -15.90 -22.38
C GLU A 86 -11.54 -16.28 -20.92
N GLU A 87 -12.09 -17.38 -20.39
CA GLU A 87 -11.75 -17.89 -19.05
C GLU A 87 -10.29 -18.37 -18.97
N GLN A 88 -9.80 -19.07 -20.01
CA GLN A 88 -8.39 -19.47 -20.07
C GLN A 88 -7.47 -18.24 -20.05
N LYS A 89 -7.82 -17.19 -20.79
CA LYS A 89 -7.06 -15.93 -20.83
C LYS A 89 -7.11 -15.20 -19.49
N TYR A 90 -8.27 -15.17 -18.83
CA TYR A 90 -8.42 -14.60 -17.49
C TYR A 90 -7.47 -15.29 -16.49
N ILE A 91 -7.47 -16.63 -16.44
CA ILE A 91 -6.58 -17.39 -15.55
C ILE A 91 -5.11 -17.12 -15.90
N GLN A 92 -4.78 -17.06 -17.19
CA GLN A 92 -3.42 -16.79 -17.65
C GLN A 92 -2.94 -15.40 -17.24
N ASN A 93 -3.82 -14.39 -17.29
CA ASN A 93 -3.56 -13.03 -16.82
C ASN A 93 -3.38 -12.99 -15.29
N GLY A 94 -4.17 -13.76 -14.54
CA GLY A 94 -3.96 -13.97 -13.11
C GLY A 94 -2.58 -14.57 -12.82
N LEU A 95 -2.17 -15.59 -13.58
CA LEU A 95 -0.88 -16.25 -13.42
C LEU A 95 0.33 -15.35 -13.75
N THR A 96 0.18 -14.32 -14.59
CA THR A 96 1.27 -13.40 -14.96
C THR A 96 1.27 -12.11 -14.16
N SER A 97 0.13 -11.68 -13.61
CA SER A 97 0.05 -10.52 -12.73
C SER A 97 0.74 -10.75 -11.37
N PHE A 98 0.87 -9.67 -10.61
CA PHE A 98 1.41 -9.62 -9.26
C PHE A 98 0.60 -8.63 -8.41
N LEU A 99 0.71 -8.72 -7.09
CA LEU A 99 0.11 -7.74 -6.19
C LEU A 99 0.79 -6.39 -6.35
N GLY A 100 0.04 -5.36 -6.70
CA GLY A 100 0.53 -3.99 -6.77
C GLY A 100 0.00 -3.13 -5.63
N LEU A 101 0.80 -2.11 -5.30
CA LEU A 101 0.39 -1.00 -4.45
C LEU A 101 0.33 0.23 -5.35
N TYR A 102 -0.84 0.84 -5.43
CA TYR A 102 -1.12 1.93 -6.35
C TYR A 102 -1.58 3.16 -5.60
N GLU A 103 -1.17 4.33 -6.05
CA GLU A 103 -1.71 5.61 -5.60
C GLU A 103 -2.81 6.06 -6.55
N VAL A 104 -3.94 6.51 -6.01
CA VAL A 104 -4.99 7.17 -6.80
C VAL A 104 -4.52 8.58 -7.15
N THR A 105 -4.02 8.79 -8.37
CA THR A 105 -3.43 10.08 -8.78
C THR A 105 -4.44 11.01 -9.44
N GLN A 106 -5.50 10.46 -10.03
CA GLN A 106 -6.58 11.22 -10.65
C GLN A 106 -7.90 10.50 -10.46
N MET A 107 -8.96 11.27 -10.25
CA MET A 107 -10.32 10.76 -10.14
C MET A 107 -11.30 11.71 -10.81
N ASN A 108 -12.15 11.18 -11.69
CA ASN A 108 -13.30 11.89 -12.24
C ASN A 108 -14.58 11.06 -12.01
N ASP A 109 -15.66 11.39 -12.71
CA ASP A 109 -16.95 10.75 -12.51
C ASP A 109 -16.96 9.27 -12.96
N ASP A 110 -16.23 8.95 -14.03
CA ASP A 110 -16.28 7.62 -14.69
C ASP A 110 -14.97 6.83 -14.60
N GLU A 111 -13.85 7.50 -14.32
CA GLU A 111 -12.51 6.93 -14.40
C GLU A 111 -11.66 7.28 -13.16
N VAL A 112 -10.76 6.35 -12.85
CA VAL A 112 -9.75 6.45 -11.81
C VAL A 112 -8.40 6.12 -12.43
N THR A 113 -7.41 6.98 -12.19
CA THR A 113 -6.02 6.69 -12.57
C THR A 113 -5.26 6.20 -11.34
N LEU A 114 -4.71 5.00 -11.46
CA LEU A 114 -3.86 4.35 -10.47
C LEU A 114 -2.41 4.39 -10.95
N LYS A 115 -1.49 4.82 -10.09
CA LYS A 115 -0.05 4.75 -10.36
C LYS A 115 0.60 3.75 -9.44
N ASN A 116 1.23 2.71 -9.98
CA ASN A 116 1.98 1.75 -9.18
C ASN A 116 3.18 2.45 -8.52
N ILE A 117 3.30 2.35 -7.21
CA ILE A 117 4.29 3.12 -6.44
C ILE A 117 5.70 2.59 -6.64
N PHE A 118 5.85 1.31 -6.99
CA PHE A 118 7.15 0.67 -7.18
C PHE A 118 7.57 0.61 -8.66
N THR A 119 6.64 0.30 -9.56
CA THR A 119 6.93 0.19 -11.00
C THR A 119 6.72 1.50 -11.75
N TYR A 120 6.03 2.48 -11.15
CA TYR A 120 5.64 3.76 -11.75
C TYR A 120 4.74 3.63 -12.99
N GLU A 121 4.14 2.47 -13.21
CA GLU A 121 3.17 2.24 -14.28
C GLU A 121 1.82 2.86 -13.93
N ASP A 122 1.23 3.57 -14.90
CA ASP A 122 -0.09 4.18 -14.78
C ASP A 122 -1.18 3.29 -15.41
N PHE A 123 -2.31 3.18 -14.71
CA PHE A 123 -3.49 2.42 -15.12
C PHE A 123 -4.71 3.31 -15.04
N ASN A 124 -5.35 3.58 -16.19
CA ASN A 124 -6.67 4.22 -16.22
C ASN A 124 -7.76 3.14 -16.21
N MET A 125 -8.61 3.16 -15.18
CA MET A 125 -9.61 2.14 -14.89
C MET A 125 -11.00 2.78 -14.77
N ASP A 126 -12.03 2.01 -15.12
CA ASP A 126 -13.41 2.47 -14.88
C ASP A 126 -13.70 2.53 -13.38
N LYS A 127 -14.30 3.63 -12.90
CA LYS A 127 -14.60 3.85 -11.47
C LYS A 127 -15.54 2.78 -10.88
N LYS A 128 -16.37 2.14 -11.71
CA LYS A 128 -17.26 1.04 -11.32
C LYS A 128 -16.54 -0.17 -10.70
N TRP A 129 -15.22 -0.27 -10.88
CA TRP A 129 -14.40 -1.34 -10.30
C TRP A 129 -14.14 -1.16 -8.81
N PHE A 130 -14.41 0.03 -8.26
CA PHE A 130 -14.26 0.32 -6.84
C PHE A 130 -15.64 0.19 -6.18
N GLN A 131 -15.81 -0.84 -5.34
CA GLN A 131 -17.05 -1.06 -4.60
C GLN A 131 -17.25 -0.01 -3.48
N GLU A 132 -16.15 0.56 -2.99
CA GLU A 132 -16.12 1.62 -1.99
C GLU A 132 -15.69 2.96 -2.60
N ASN A 133 -16.04 4.06 -1.95
CA ASN A 133 -15.58 5.40 -2.33
C ASN A 133 -14.08 5.53 -2.02
N VAL A 134 -13.24 5.03 -2.92
CA VAL A 134 -11.79 5.27 -2.85
C VAL A 134 -11.53 6.78 -2.98
N ALA A 135 -10.72 7.34 -2.08
CA ALA A 135 -10.40 8.76 -2.08
C ALA A 135 -9.26 9.07 -3.07
N LEU A 136 -9.17 10.32 -3.54
CA LEU A 136 -7.97 10.80 -4.23
C LEU A 136 -6.76 10.66 -3.30
N TYR A 137 -5.62 10.28 -3.86
CA TYR A 137 -4.37 9.94 -3.16
C TYR A 137 -4.43 8.70 -2.27
N ALA A 138 -5.57 8.02 -2.12
CA ALA A 138 -5.61 6.77 -1.38
C ALA A 138 -4.66 5.73 -2.00
N LEU A 139 -4.15 4.85 -1.16
CA LEU A 139 -3.39 3.69 -1.60
C LEU A 139 -4.35 2.55 -1.87
N VAL A 140 -4.17 1.89 -3.00
CA VAL A 140 -4.97 0.75 -3.43
C VAL A 140 -4.03 -0.45 -3.53
N VAL A 141 -4.39 -1.52 -2.85
CA VAL A 141 -3.70 -2.80 -2.88
C VAL A 141 -4.56 -3.78 -3.65
N ALA A 142 -4.10 -4.15 -4.85
CA ALA A 142 -4.87 -4.97 -5.77
C ALA A 142 -4.00 -5.69 -6.80
N ARG A 143 -4.58 -6.65 -7.51
CA ARG A 143 -4.01 -7.19 -8.75
C ARG A 143 -4.68 -6.54 -9.94
N VAL A 144 -3.90 -5.82 -10.73
CA VAL A 144 -4.37 -5.25 -12.00
C VAL A 144 -3.94 -6.19 -13.13
N VAL A 145 -4.86 -6.47 -14.05
CA VAL A 145 -4.62 -7.25 -15.25
C VAL A 145 -4.96 -6.45 -16.49
N HIS A 146 -4.16 -6.62 -17.54
CA HIS A 146 -4.46 -6.08 -18.86
C HIS A 146 -5.43 -7.02 -19.59
N GLY A 147 -6.71 -6.62 -19.62
CA GLY A 147 -7.71 -7.26 -20.47
C GLY A 147 -7.57 -6.85 -21.95
N GLU A 148 -8.44 -7.35 -22.82
CA GLU A 148 -8.52 -6.90 -24.23
C GLU A 148 -8.99 -5.44 -24.39
N GLY A 149 -9.43 -4.81 -23.30
CA GLY A 149 -9.83 -3.40 -23.23
C GLY A 149 -9.02 -2.62 -22.19
N LYS A 150 -9.71 -1.93 -21.29
CA LYS A 150 -9.06 -1.22 -20.19
C LYS A 150 -8.50 -2.19 -19.14
N PRO A 151 -7.45 -1.79 -18.40
CA PRO A 151 -7.03 -2.50 -17.20
C PRO A 151 -8.20 -2.71 -16.23
N GLN A 152 -8.21 -3.86 -15.58
CA GLN A 152 -9.23 -4.24 -14.60
C GLN A 152 -8.58 -4.92 -13.41
N PHE A 153 -9.27 -4.96 -12.27
CA PHE A 153 -8.83 -5.80 -11.17
C PHE A 153 -9.05 -7.26 -11.51
N LEU A 154 -8.16 -8.13 -11.01
CA LEU A 154 -8.33 -9.57 -11.16
C LEU A 154 -9.59 -10.02 -10.41
N ASN A 155 -9.78 -9.56 -9.17
CA ASN A 155 -11.00 -9.80 -8.38
C ASN A 155 -11.55 -8.48 -7.81
N ASN A 156 -12.71 -8.53 -7.18
CA ASN A 156 -13.33 -7.37 -6.53
C ASN A 156 -12.75 -7.06 -5.14
N ARG A 157 -11.82 -7.89 -4.64
CA ARG A 157 -11.17 -7.71 -3.33
C ARG A 157 -10.06 -6.66 -3.45
N VAL A 158 -10.52 -5.42 -3.63
CA VAL A 158 -9.70 -4.22 -3.67
C VAL A 158 -9.57 -3.70 -2.25
N PHE A 159 -8.34 -3.60 -1.77
CA PHE A 159 -8.07 -3.10 -0.43
C PHE A 159 -7.56 -1.66 -0.51
N ALA A 160 -8.19 -0.72 0.19
CA ALA A 160 -7.80 0.69 0.17
C ALA A 160 -7.26 1.12 1.54
N LEU A 161 -6.13 1.83 1.53
CA LEU A 161 -5.51 2.44 2.70
C LEU A 161 -5.49 3.97 2.53
N PRO A 162 -5.68 4.73 3.61
CA PRO A 162 -5.45 6.17 3.61
C PRO A 162 -4.03 6.54 3.15
N TYR A 163 -3.90 7.69 2.47
CA TYR A 163 -2.62 8.17 1.92
C TYR A 163 -1.51 8.29 2.99
N GLN A 164 -1.88 8.61 4.23
CA GLN A 164 -0.94 8.78 5.35
C GLN A 164 -0.06 7.54 5.61
N TYR A 165 -0.52 6.33 5.27
CA TYR A 165 0.25 5.11 5.45
C TYR A 165 1.32 4.90 4.36
N LYS A 166 1.37 5.75 3.33
CA LYS A 166 2.22 5.56 2.14
C LYS A 166 3.68 5.44 2.50
N ASN A 167 4.23 6.42 3.20
CA ASN A 167 5.67 6.48 3.46
C ASN A 167 6.11 5.31 4.36
N ILE A 168 5.31 5.00 5.39
CA ILE A 168 5.60 3.90 6.31
C ILE A 168 5.53 2.55 5.58
N LEU A 169 4.44 2.29 4.84
CA LEU A 169 4.26 1.04 4.11
C LEU A 169 5.32 0.84 3.02
N VAL A 170 5.63 1.89 2.26
CA VAL A 170 6.68 1.87 1.24
C VAL A 170 8.04 1.61 1.87
N GLY A 171 8.37 2.29 2.97
CA GLY A 171 9.60 2.07 3.72
C GLY A 171 9.75 0.63 4.20
N GLU A 172 8.73 0.07 4.84
CA GLU A 172 8.74 -1.31 5.32
C GLU A 172 8.89 -2.32 4.16
N ILE A 173 8.27 -2.08 3.01
CA ILE A 173 8.39 -2.96 1.83
C ILE A 173 9.77 -2.85 1.18
N LEU A 174 10.31 -1.62 1.06
CA LEU A 174 11.63 -1.37 0.47
C LEU A 174 12.75 -2.03 1.29
N GLU A 175 12.63 -2.04 2.62
CA GLU A 175 13.59 -2.73 3.48
C GLU A 175 13.68 -4.22 3.14
N VAL A 176 12.52 -4.89 2.99
CA VAL A 176 12.46 -6.31 2.61
C VAL A 176 13.00 -6.53 1.20
N PHE A 177 12.68 -5.63 0.27
CA PHE A 177 13.20 -5.68 -1.09
C PHE A 177 14.72 -5.58 -1.14
N GLU A 178 15.32 -4.60 -0.47
CA GLU A 178 16.77 -4.40 -0.46
C GLU A 178 17.49 -5.58 0.20
N LEU A 179 16.93 -6.16 1.27
CA LEU A 179 17.43 -7.39 1.86
C LEU A 179 17.37 -8.57 0.88
N ALA A 180 16.27 -8.74 0.16
CA ALA A 180 16.13 -9.78 -0.85
C ALA A 180 17.14 -9.60 -2.00
N LYS A 181 17.30 -8.36 -2.48
CA LYS A 181 18.16 -7.99 -3.60
C LYS A 181 19.65 -8.23 -3.32
N LYS A 182 20.10 -8.10 -2.07
CA LYS A 182 21.47 -8.51 -1.65
C LYS A 182 21.77 -9.97 -2.01
N SER A 183 20.79 -10.86 -1.89
CA SER A 183 20.92 -12.27 -2.25
C SER A 183 20.56 -12.58 -3.71
N LYS A 184 19.73 -11.75 -4.34
CA LYS A 184 19.23 -11.90 -5.71
C LYS A 184 19.39 -10.57 -6.47
N PRO A 185 20.58 -10.26 -7.00
CA PRO A 185 20.85 -8.93 -7.59
C PRO A 185 19.97 -8.57 -8.80
N TYR A 186 19.43 -9.57 -9.50
CA TYR A 186 18.55 -9.40 -10.67
C TYR A 186 17.07 -9.29 -10.30
N LEU A 187 16.74 -9.19 -9.01
CA LEU A 187 15.36 -9.09 -8.55
C LEU A 187 14.77 -7.73 -8.91
N THR A 188 13.73 -7.73 -9.73
CA THR A 188 12.88 -6.57 -10.07
C THR A 188 11.69 -6.49 -9.11
N TYR A 189 11.00 -5.35 -9.07
CA TYR A 189 9.86 -5.16 -8.15
C TYR A 189 8.70 -6.12 -8.43
N ASP A 190 8.35 -6.36 -9.68
CA ASP A 190 7.32 -7.32 -10.08
C ASP A 190 7.66 -8.75 -9.61
N LEU A 191 8.91 -9.18 -9.80
CA LEU A 191 9.39 -10.48 -9.34
C LEU A 191 9.42 -10.56 -7.80
N PHE A 192 9.79 -9.46 -7.14
CA PHE A 192 9.81 -9.36 -5.68
C PHE A 192 8.41 -9.46 -5.09
N LEU A 193 7.48 -8.60 -5.52
CA LEU A 193 6.10 -8.54 -5.02
C LEU A 193 5.37 -9.87 -5.23
N LYS A 194 5.77 -10.66 -6.24
CA LYS A 194 5.28 -12.01 -6.47
C LYS A 194 5.94 -13.07 -5.58
N SER A 195 7.24 -12.99 -5.36
CA SER A 195 8.01 -14.02 -4.63
C SER A 195 8.01 -13.85 -3.11
N TYR A 196 7.76 -12.63 -2.63
CA TYR A 196 7.75 -12.22 -1.23
C TYR A 196 6.35 -11.70 -0.82
N LEU A 197 5.33 -12.23 -1.48
CA LEU A 197 3.95 -11.82 -1.27
C LEU A 197 3.51 -11.97 0.20
N PRO A 198 3.76 -13.09 0.93
CA PRO A 198 3.40 -13.21 2.34
C PRO A 198 3.95 -12.09 3.25
N GLU A 199 5.17 -11.65 2.98
CA GLU A 199 5.81 -10.56 3.71
C GLU A 199 5.11 -9.22 3.40
N VAL A 200 4.83 -8.95 2.12
CA VAL A 200 4.16 -7.72 1.67
C VAL A 200 2.74 -7.63 2.24
N ILE A 201 1.94 -8.70 2.14
CA ILE A 201 0.55 -8.70 2.62
C ILE A 201 0.47 -8.61 4.14
N GLY A 202 1.46 -9.17 4.86
CA GLY A 202 1.58 -9.00 6.30
C GLY A 202 1.83 -7.54 6.69
N LYS A 203 2.60 -6.79 5.88
CA LYS A 203 2.78 -5.33 6.11
C LYS A 203 1.50 -4.56 5.81
N VAL A 204 0.80 -4.90 4.73
CA VAL A 204 -0.48 -4.28 4.37
C VAL A 204 -1.52 -4.52 5.47
N ASP A 205 -1.68 -5.76 5.94
CA ASP A 205 -2.60 -6.12 7.03
C ASP A 205 -2.25 -5.40 8.33
N LYS A 206 -0.96 -5.33 8.68
CA LYS A 206 -0.50 -4.55 9.85
C LYS A 206 -0.90 -3.07 9.74
N MET A 207 -0.78 -2.47 8.56
CA MET A 207 -1.17 -1.06 8.33
C MET A 207 -2.68 -0.87 8.34
N ALA A 208 -3.44 -1.83 7.78
CA ALA A 208 -4.89 -1.86 7.78
C ALA A 208 -5.46 -1.78 9.21
N ASN A 209 -4.91 -2.62 10.08
CA ASN A 209 -5.42 -2.80 11.44
C ASN A 209 -4.74 -1.84 12.43
N TYR A 210 -3.85 -0.98 11.93
CA TYR A 210 -3.14 0.01 12.74
C TYR A 210 -4.09 1.04 13.37
N GLY A 211 -5.26 1.28 12.74
CA GLY A 211 -6.33 2.14 13.27
C GLY A 211 -7.22 1.48 14.33
N GLU A 212 -7.24 0.14 14.43
CA GLU A 212 -8.05 -0.57 15.44
C GLU A 212 -7.34 -0.70 16.80
N THR A 213 -6.00 -0.58 16.80
CA THR A 213 -5.21 -0.31 18.01
C THR A 213 -5.36 1.16 18.41
N LYS A 214 -6.50 1.49 19.02
CA LYS A 214 -6.99 2.80 19.48
C LYS A 214 -6.12 3.62 20.45
N GLU A 215 -4.84 3.34 20.56
CA GLU A 215 -3.87 4.12 21.34
C GLU A 215 -2.57 4.23 20.54
N GLY A 216 -2.37 5.30 19.75
CA GLY A 216 -1.03 5.53 19.17
C GLY A 216 -0.85 6.39 17.93
N LEU A 217 -1.85 7.09 17.40
CA LEU A 217 -1.66 8.01 16.27
C LEU A 217 -2.17 9.41 16.56
N ASP A 218 -1.75 9.92 17.71
CA ASP A 218 -1.71 11.34 17.98
C ASP A 218 -0.46 11.88 17.28
N LEU A 219 -0.63 12.69 16.22
CA LEU A 219 0.47 13.44 15.63
C LEU A 219 0.68 14.69 16.48
N TYR A 220 1.81 14.76 17.17
CA TYR A 220 2.15 15.86 18.05
C TYR A 220 2.83 16.95 17.24
N GLN A 221 2.06 17.99 16.88
CA GLN A 221 2.55 19.09 16.06
C GLN A 221 2.88 20.31 16.93
N SER A 222 3.94 21.03 16.59
CA SER A 222 4.24 22.38 17.10
C SER A 222 4.31 23.37 15.95
N ILE A 223 3.57 24.47 16.06
CA ILE A 223 3.54 25.53 15.03
C ILE A 223 4.35 26.72 15.50
N TYR A 224 5.17 27.25 14.60
CA TYR A 224 6.03 28.41 14.82
C TYR A 224 5.88 29.45 13.71
N ILE A 225 6.14 30.70 14.07
CA ILE A 225 6.46 31.78 13.13
C ILE A 225 7.97 31.97 13.10
N ILE A 226 8.52 32.02 11.89
CA ILE A 226 9.92 32.34 11.63
C ILE A 226 10.06 33.84 11.40
N LEU A 227 10.83 34.51 12.26
CA LEU A 227 11.09 35.96 12.18
C LEU A 227 12.20 36.29 11.17
N ASP A 228 13.16 35.37 10.96
CA ASP A 228 14.20 35.47 9.94
C ASP A 228 14.39 34.12 9.24
N VAL A 229 13.66 33.94 8.14
CA VAL A 229 13.61 32.68 7.38
C VAL A 229 15.00 32.27 6.88
N LYS A 230 15.77 33.22 6.35
CA LYS A 230 17.09 32.93 5.77
C LYS A 230 18.08 32.48 6.85
N LEU A 231 18.03 33.12 8.02
CA LEU A 231 18.91 32.78 9.12
C LEU A 231 18.54 31.42 9.73
N VAL A 232 17.26 31.13 9.94
CA VAL A 232 16.81 29.84 10.47
C VAL A 232 17.13 28.69 9.52
N GLN A 233 16.86 28.84 8.22
CA GLN A 233 17.24 27.84 7.22
C GLN A 233 18.75 27.58 7.20
N LYS A 234 19.56 28.63 7.35
CA LYS A 234 21.01 28.50 7.46
C LYS A 234 21.40 27.72 8.72
N LEU A 235 20.85 28.06 9.88
CA LEU A 235 21.11 27.38 11.15
C LEU A 235 20.72 25.89 11.09
N PHE A 236 19.63 25.55 10.41
CA PHE A 236 19.22 24.16 10.18
C PHE A 236 20.23 23.42 9.30
N ARG A 237 20.64 24.00 8.16
CA ARG A 237 21.64 23.39 7.26
C ARG A 237 23.02 23.23 7.91
N GLU A 238 23.36 24.07 8.89
CA GLU A 238 24.62 24.01 9.63
C GLU A 238 24.55 23.12 10.88
N SER A 239 23.36 22.67 11.28
CA SER A 239 23.16 21.79 12.43
C SER A 239 23.52 20.35 12.10
N SER A 240 24.16 19.65 13.04
CA SER A 240 24.52 18.23 12.87
C SER A 240 23.33 17.27 13.03
N PHE A 241 22.23 17.74 13.63
CA PHE A 241 21.05 16.93 13.92
C PHE A 241 19.86 17.28 13.03
N VAL A 242 20.02 18.19 12.07
CA VAL A 242 18.97 18.54 11.09
C VAL A 242 19.48 18.20 9.70
N GLN A 243 18.69 17.44 8.93
CA GLN A 243 18.99 17.04 7.56
C GLN A 243 17.95 17.61 6.62
N LEU A 244 18.39 18.13 5.47
CA LEU A 244 17.48 18.62 4.42
C LEU A 244 17.05 17.44 3.56
N GLU A 245 15.75 17.18 3.52
CA GLU A 245 15.15 16.08 2.75
C GLU A 245 14.67 16.57 1.38
N ASP A 246 14.00 17.73 1.36
CA ASP A 246 13.48 18.35 0.13
C ASP A 246 13.69 19.87 0.15
N ASP A 247 14.11 20.41 -1.00
CA ASP A 247 14.43 21.83 -1.23
C ASP A 247 13.63 22.36 -2.43
N ASP A 248 12.30 22.35 -2.31
CA ASP A 248 11.42 23.04 -3.25
C ASP A 248 11.41 24.55 -2.95
N SER A 249 11.34 25.34 -4.00
CA SER A 249 11.18 26.80 -3.97
C SER A 249 9.95 27.29 -3.18
N ALA A 250 8.93 26.45 -3.02
CA ALA A 250 7.70 26.78 -2.30
C ALA A 250 7.67 26.27 -0.85
N GLU A 251 8.39 25.18 -0.56
CA GLU A 251 8.30 24.43 0.70
C GLU A 251 9.61 23.65 0.91
N GLN A 252 10.17 23.72 2.12
CA GLN A 252 11.37 22.98 2.47
C GLN A 252 11.08 22.01 3.60
N ILE A 253 11.55 20.79 3.45
CA ILE A 253 11.34 19.71 4.42
C ILE A 253 12.68 19.33 5.02
N PHE A 254 12.75 19.33 6.34
CA PHE A 254 13.92 18.90 7.10
C PHE A 254 13.55 17.77 8.06
N SER A 255 14.45 16.82 8.26
CA SER A 255 14.36 15.81 9.32
C SER A 255 15.24 16.20 10.49
N ILE A 256 14.75 16.06 11.72
CA ILE A 256 15.61 16.03 12.91
C ILE A 256 16.01 14.58 13.17
N VAL A 257 17.31 14.30 13.26
CA VAL A 257 17.85 12.95 13.40
C VAL A 257 18.60 12.80 14.73
N GLY A 258 18.30 11.74 15.47
CA GLY A 258 18.99 11.35 16.71
C GLY A 258 19.35 9.86 16.68
N GLU A 259 20.57 9.51 17.10
CA GLU A 259 21.10 8.13 17.12
C GLU A 259 20.97 7.35 15.78
N GLY A 260 20.76 8.05 14.66
CA GLY A 260 20.59 7.46 13.33
C GLY A 260 19.14 7.30 12.88
N GLU A 261 18.15 7.75 13.66
CA GLU A 261 16.73 7.68 13.35
C GLU A 261 16.10 9.07 13.29
N ALA A 262 15.07 9.24 12.44
CA ALA A 262 14.31 10.48 12.35
C ALA A 262 13.37 10.63 13.57
N LEU A 263 13.54 11.72 14.31
CA LEU A 263 12.78 12.04 15.52
C LEU A 263 11.62 13.00 15.25
N ALA A 264 11.74 13.84 14.23
CA ALA A 264 10.71 14.79 13.82
C ALA A 264 10.91 15.25 12.39
N GLU A 265 9.83 15.68 11.76
CA GLU A 265 9.85 16.40 10.48
C GLU A 265 9.60 17.89 10.72
N ILE A 266 10.30 18.75 9.98
CA ILE A 266 10.11 20.20 9.97
C ILE A 266 9.69 20.61 8.57
N ILE A 267 8.51 21.20 8.45
CA ILE A 267 8.01 21.75 7.20
C ILE A 267 8.10 23.27 7.29
N VAL A 268 8.83 23.90 6.37
CA VAL A 268 9.01 25.35 6.28
C VAL A 268 8.33 25.89 5.03
N LYS A 269 7.33 26.74 5.22
CA LYS A 269 6.57 27.38 4.15
C LYS A 269 6.51 28.89 4.36
N GLY A 270 7.38 29.61 3.64
CA GLY A 270 7.55 31.04 3.84
C GLY A 270 8.05 31.33 5.26
N ASN A 271 7.25 32.06 6.06
CA ASN A 271 7.55 32.37 7.45
C ASN A 271 6.82 31.47 8.46
N HIS A 272 6.16 30.42 7.99
CA HIS A 272 5.53 29.42 8.84
C HIS A 272 6.38 28.17 8.92
N MET A 273 6.42 27.58 10.12
CA MET A 273 7.10 26.32 10.37
C MET A 273 6.23 25.40 11.19
N GLU A 274 6.13 24.17 10.73
CA GLU A 274 5.43 23.07 11.40
C GLU A 274 6.47 22.02 11.78
N VAL A 275 6.35 21.49 12.99
CA VAL A 275 7.24 20.46 13.52
C VAL A 275 6.38 19.30 13.97
N GLU A 276 6.58 18.14 13.36
CA GLU A 276 5.74 16.97 13.52
C GLU A 276 6.50 15.86 14.25
N CYS A 277 5.87 15.31 15.28
CA CYS A 277 6.46 14.29 16.15
C CYS A 277 5.48 13.15 16.41
N ASN A 278 6.01 11.95 16.59
CA ASN A 278 5.24 10.74 16.91
C ASN A 278 4.89 10.58 18.40
N SER A 279 5.34 11.50 19.26
CA SER A 279 5.07 11.48 20.70
C SER A 279 5.18 12.87 21.31
N GLU A 280 4.51 13.09 22.45
CA GLU A 280 4.59 14.33 23.20
C GLU A 280 6.00 14.56 23.76
N GLU A 281 6.66 13.50 24.23
CA GLU A 281 8.03 13.55 24.74
C GLU A 281 9.01 13.99 23.65
N ALA A 282 8.89 13.45 22.44
CA ALA A 282 9.69 13.87 21.29
C ALA A 282 9.43 15.34 20.97
N ARG A 283 8.16 15.78 20.87
CA ARG A 283 7.80 17.19 20.62
C ARG A 283 8.46 18.13 21.62
N ASN A 284 8.38 17.80 22.92
CA ASN A 284 8.96 18.63 23.98
C ASN A 284 10.50 18.65 23.92
N HIS A 285 11.14 17.52 23.61
CA HIS A 285 12.58 17.46 23.43
C HIS A 285 13.03 18.29 22.23
N ILE A 286 12.37 18.13 21.08
CA ILE A 286 12.66 18.87 19.85
C ILE A 286 12.43 20.38 20.05
N LYS A 287 11.38 20.78 20.76
CA LYS A 287 11.13 22.17 21.11
C LYS A 287 12.30 22.80 21.86
N SER A 288 12.89 22.08 22.81
CA SER A 288 14.10 22.53 23.51
C SER A 288 15.28 22.69 22.55
N LEU A 289 15.49 21.73 21.62
CA LEU A 289 16.57 21.81 20.64
C LEU A 289 16.41 23.00 19.69
N LEU A 290 15.20 23.26 19.21
CA LEU A 290 14.89 24.38 18.32
C LEU A 290 15.02 25.72 19.05
N GLU A 291 14.65 25.77 20.33
CA GLU A 291 14.88 26.93 21.17
C GLU A 291 16.37 27.23 21.33
N ASP A 292 17.19 26.22 21.61
CA ASP A 292 18.64 26.40 21.74
C ASP A 292 19.29 26.80 20.40
N LEU A 293 18.79 26.27 19.28
CA LEU A 293 19.34 26.52 17.96
C LEU A 293 18.99 27.91 17.42
N ALA A 294 17.76 28.40 17.65
CA ALA A 294 17.22 29.52 16.89
C ALA A 294 16.34 30.53 17.67
N LYS A 295 16.30 30.50 19.02
CA LYS A 295 15.58 31.50 19.85
C LYS A 295 16.42 32.78 19.99
N PRO A 296 16.38 33.69 19.00
CA PRO A 296 15.31 34.70 18.98
C PRO A 296 14.56 34.83 17.65
N HIS A 297 14.80 33.93 16.69
CA HIS A 297 14.25 33.96 15.33
C HIS A 297 13.07 33.02 15.11
N LEU A 298 12.76 32.18 16.10
CA LEU A 298 11.57 31.34 16.14
C LEU A 298 10.62 31.81 17.25
N GLN A 299 9.35 31.97 16.91
CA GLN A 299 8.28 32.24 17.85
C GLN A 299 7.31 31.06 17.85
N HIS A 300 7.21 30.35 18.96
CA HIS A 300 6.20 29.31 19.17
C HIS A 300 4.80 29.94 19.21
N VAL A 301 3.85 29.32 18.52
CA VAL A 301 2.46 29.77 18.42
C VAL A 301 1.53 28.87 19.23
N LYS A 302 1.50 27.58 18.89
CA LYS A 302 0.63 26.58 19.52
C LYS A 302 1.19 25.18 19.35
N ASP A 303 0.75 24.31 20.25
CA ASP A 303 0.98 22.87 20.19
C ASP A 303 -0.37 22.22 19.86
N GLU A 304 -0.38 21.28 18.92
CA GLU A 304 -1.57 20.55 18.52
C GLU A 304 -1.33 19.05 18.67
N ILE A 305 -2.42 18.34 18.92
CA ILE A 305 -2.48 16.89 18.82
C ILE A 305 -3.47 16.66 17.71
N LEU A 306 -2.98 16.22 16.56
CA LEU A 306 -3.82 15.91 15.42
C LEU A 306 -4.14 14.42 15.53
N SER A 307 -5.41 14.13 15.81
CA SER A 307 -5.92 12.78 15.69
C SER A 307 -6.24 12.49 14.22
N ILE A 308 -6.41 11.22 13.88
CA ILE A 308 -6.82 10.81 12.52
C ILE A 308 -8.09 11.54 12.06
N ASP A 309 -9.00 11.86 12.98
CA ASP A 309 -10.26 12.58 12.68
C ASP A 309 -10.04 14.08 12.37
N ASP A 310 -8.91 14.67 12.80
CA ASP A 310 -8.58 16.09 12.58
C ASP A 310 -7.78 16.32 11.27
N LEU A 311 -7.24 15.24 10.69
CA LEU A 311 -6.46 15.24 9.44
C LEU A 311 -7.31 15.00 8.18
N LEU A 312 -8.61 14.69 8.33
CA LEU A 312 -9.59 14.44 7.27
C LEU A 312 -10.39 15.70 6.89
#